data_AF-A8PLR2-F1
#
_entry.id   AF-A8PLR2-F1
#
_cell.length_a   1.000
_cell.length_b   1.000
_cell.length_c   1.000
_cell.angle_alpha   90.00
_cell.angle_beta   90.00
_cell.angle_gamma   90.00
#
_symmetry.space_group_name_H-M   'P 1'
#
loop_
_entity.id
_entity.type
_entity.pdbx_description
1 polymer ?
#
loop_
_entity_poly.entity_id
_entity_poly.type
_entity_poly.pdbx_seq_one_letter_code
_entity_poly.pdbx_strand_id
1 'polypeptide(L)' 'MKSIKKTLHLNRDFVSDSDQFLAKFDKHHPDKSASQIEEIEYYQRLMAQRDIKTQTPA' A
#
# COMPACT_ATOMS: atom_id res chain seq x y z
N MET A 1 -7.85 -25.83 26.66
CA MET A 1 -7.01 -25.13 25.66
C MET A 1 -7.01 -23.64 25.97
N LYS A 2 -5.89 -23.05 26.42
CA LYS A 2 -5.83 -21.62 26.75
C LYS A 2 -5.57 -20.81 25.48
N SER A 3 -6.54 -20.01 25.04
CA SER A 3 -6.38 -19.09 23.92
C SER A 3 -5.37 -18.01 24.30
N ILE A 4 -4.18 -18.07 23.68
CA ILE A 4 -3.20 -17.00 23.73
C ILE A 4 -3.75 -15.87 22.87
N LYS A 5 -4.48 -14.93 23.48
CA LYS A 5 -4.81 -13.66 22.84
C LYS A 5 -3.50 -12.87 22.74
N LYS A 6 -2.75 -13.07 21.65
CA LYS A 6 -1.67 -12.16 21.26
C LYS A 6 -2.31 -10.83 20.94
N THR A 7 -2.26 -9.89 21.88
CA THR A 7 -2.56 -8.49 21.63
C THR A 7 -1.52 -8.00 20.62
N LEU A 8 -1.90 -7.92 19.35
CA LEU A 8 -1.05 -7.38 18.31
C LEU A 8 -1.02 -5.87 18.52
N HIS A 9 0.02 -5.36 19.17
CA HIS A 9 0.26 -3.93 19.27
C HIS A 9 0.70 -3.44 17.89
N LEU A 10 -0.28 -3.15 17.02
CA LEU A 10 -0.07 -2.44 15.77
C LEU A 10 0.46 -1.05 16.13
N ASN A 11 1.76 -0.87 15.94
CA ASN A 11 2.38 0.42 16.09
C ASN A 11 1.93 1.28 14.89
N ARG A 12 1.09 2.29 15.15
CA ARG A 12 0.47 3.13 14.10
C ARG A 12 1.50 3.94 13.32
N ASP A 13 2.68 4.13 13.90
CA ASP A 13 3.79 4.90 13.31
C ASP A 13 4.85 3.99 12.68
N PHE A 14 4.57 2.69 12.53
CA PHE A 14 5.49 1.78 11.86
C PHE A 14 5.54 2.10 10.36
N VAL A 15 6.72 2.53 9.91
CA VAL A 15 7.06 2.70 8.49
C VAL A 15 8.07 1.63 8.14
N SER A 16 7.75 0.76 7.17
CA SER A 16 8.65 -0.33 6.80
C SER A 16 9.92 0.20 6.14
N ASP A 17 11.00 -0.57 6.17
CA ASP A 17 12.26 -0.21 5.49
C ASP A 17 12.04 0.00 3.98
N SER A 18 11.14 -0.77 3.38
CA SER A 18 10.72 -0.61 1.99
C SER A 18 10.05 0.75 1.74
N ASP A 19 9.14 1.17 2.61
CA ASP A 19 8.47 2.47 2.50
C ASP A 19 9.48 3.62 2.65
N GLN A 20 10.44 3.49 3.57
CA GLN A 20 11.53 4.46 3.73
C GLN A 20 12.43 4.53 2.50
N PHE A 21 12.74 3.38 1.88
CA PHE A 21 13.51 3.33 0.64
C PHE A 21 12.76 4.03 -0.49
N LEU A 22 11.47 3.70 -0.70
CA LEU A 22 10.65 4.30 -1.75
C LEU A 22 10.57 5.82 -1.57
N ALA A 23 10.33 6.30 -0.36
CA ALA A 23 10.26 7.73 -0.07
C ALA A 23 11.59 8.47 -0.37
N LYS A 24 12.74 7.84 -0.07
CA LYS A 24 14.06 8.40 -0.39
C LYS A 24 14.33 8.35 -1.89
N PHE A 25 13.99 7.24 -2.54
CA PHE A 25 14.16 7.06 -3.97
C PHE A 25 13.37 8.11 -4.76
N ASP A 26 12.09 8.31 -4.43
CA ASP A 26 11.22 9.33 -5.05
C ASP A 26 11.77 10.75 -4.87
N LYS A 27 12.40 11.05 -3.73
CA LYS A 27 13.02 12.37 -3.48
C LYS A 27 14.21 12.63 -4.42
N HIS A 28 14.95 11.60 -4.80
CA HIS A 28 16.10 11.71 -5.70
C HIS A 28 15.73 11.55 -7.18
N HIS A 29 14.57 10.98 -7.47
CA HIS A 29 14.04 10.78 -8.81
C HIS A 29 12.65 11.43 -8.92
N PRO A 30 12.57 12.77 -8.99
CA PRO A 30 11.29 13.47 -9.04
C PRO A 30 10.49 13.14 -10.29
N ASP A 31 11.19 12.87 -11.39
CA ASP A 31 10.61 12.45 -12.65
C ASP A 31 10.46 10.93 -12.69
N LYS A 32 9.23 10.48 -12.92
CA LYS A 32 8.91 9.06 -13.04
C LYS A 32 9.23 8.58 -14.45
N SER A 33 9.78 7.38 -14.56
CA SER A 33 9.91 6.72 -15.87
C SER A 33 8.53 6.36 -16.41
N ALA A 34 8.43 6.18 -17.73
CA ALA A 34 7.20 5.71 -18.37
C ALA A 34 6.69 4.39 -17.76
N SER A 35 7.60 3.44 -17.48
CA SER A 35 7.25 2.15 -16.87
C SER A 35 6.66 2.29 -15.46
N GLN A 36 7.16 3.24 -14.67
CA GLN A 36 6.64 3.51 -13.32
C GLN A 36 5.24 4.14 -13.38
N ILE A 37 4.99 5.00 -14.36
CA ILE A 37 3.67 5.61 -14.57
C ILE A 37 2.66 4.53 -14.94
N GLU A 38 3.00 3.64 -15.86
CA GLU A 38 2.15 2.51 -16.25
C GLU A 38 1.79 1.61 -15.06
N GLU A 39 2.77 1.30 -14.22
CA GLU A 39 2.56 0.48 -13.02
C GLU A 39 1.64 1.18 -12.00
N ILE A 40 1.84 2.48 -11.75
CA ILE A 40 0.96 3.27 -10.87
C ILE A 40 -0.47 3.27 -11.40
N GLU A 41 -0.68 3.52 -12.70
CA GLU A 41 -2.01 3.53 -13.32
C GLU A 41 -2.69 2.16 -13.22
N TYR A 42 -1.93 1.08 -13.43
CA TYR A 42 -2.43 -0.28 -13.30
C TYR A 42 -2.95 -0.55 -11.88
N TYR A 43 -2.16 -0.23 -10.85
CA TYR A 43 -2.55 -0.43 -9.46
C TYR A 43 -3.75 0.43 -9.06
N GLN A 44 -3.82 1.69 -9.51
CA GLN A 44 -4.97 2.56 -9.27
C GLN A 44 -6.26 1.99 -9.86
N ARG A 45 -6.22 1.47 -11.11
CA ARG A 45 -7.37 0.81 -11.73
C ARG A 45 -7.81 -0.44 -10.95
N LEU A 46 -6.85 -1.25 -10.49
CA LEU A 46 -7.13 -2.46 -9.73
C LEU A 46 -7.80 -2.12 -8.38
N MET A 47 -7.30 -1.10 -7.67
CA MET A 47 -7.91 -0.64 -6.41
C MET A 47 -9.32 -0.08 -6.64
N ALA A 48 -9.53 0.73 -7.68
CA ALA A 48 -10.85 1.24 -8.02
C ALA A 48 -11.86 0.11 -8.29
N GLN A 49 -11.47 -0.95 -9.01
CA GLN A 49 -12.33 -2.11 -9.26
C GLN A 49 -12.65 -2.89 -7.98
N ARG A 50 -11.68 -3.04 -7.07
CA ARG A 50 -11.90 -3.66 -5.76
C ARG A 50 -12.94 -2.86 -4.97
N ASP A 51 -12.77 -1.54 -4.93
CA ASP A 51 -13.62 -0.67 -4.12
C ASP A 51 -15.06 -0.62 -4.65
N ILE A 52 -15.26 -0.70 -5.99
CA ILE A 52 -16.57 -0.88 -6.62
C ILE A 52 -17.25 -2.18 -6.13
N LYS A 53 -16.51 -3.29 -6.04
CA LYS A 53 -17.07 -4.57 -5.56
C LYS A 53 -17.42 -4.55 -4.07
N THR A 54 -16.78 -3.70 -3.27
CA THR A 54 -17.07 -3.59 -1.82
C THR A 54 -18.24 -2.68 -1.49
N GLN A 55 -18.73 -1.86 -2.44
CA GLN A 55 -19.88 -0.97 -2.22
C GLN A 55 -21.22 -1.58 -2.63
N THR A 56 -21.24 -2.77 -3.24
CA THR A 56 -22.49 -3.48 -3.53
C THR A 56 -23.05 -4.05 -2.23
N PRO A 57 -24.20 -3.56 -1.70
CA PRO A 57 -24.84 -4.22 -0.57
C PRO A 57 -25.35 -5.59 -1.04
N ALA A 58 -25.22 -6.59 -0.15
CA ALA A 58 -25.69 -7.96 -0.36
C ALA A 58 -27.22 -8.03 -0.59
#